data_AF-A0A961P7K3-F1
#
_entry.id   AF-A0A961P7K3-F1
#
_cell.length_a   1.000
_cell.length_b   1.000
_cell.length_c   1.000
_cell.angle_alpha   90.00
_cell.angle_beta   90.00
_cell.angle_gamma   90.00
#
_symmetry.space_group_name_H-M   'P 1'
#
loop_
_entity.id
_entity.type
_entity.pdbx_description
1 polymer ?
#
loop_
_entity_poly.entity_id
_entity_poly.type
_entity_poly.pdbx_seq_one_letter_code
_entity_poly.pdbx_strand_id
1 'polypeptide(L)'
;MAVKPFTTTFRADGVRVLFWEGVTENDTCAPVILMGLEGAVGDLQAVGTFGSASVALQGSNDQATYAALNDQNGDAIALSAEGAADFSTAMLQIRPHPTGGSSQDLDLYLCLREGR
;
A
#
# COMPACT_ATOMS: atom_id res chain seq x y z
N MET A 1 -16.18 1.26 -9.79
CA MET A 1 -14.95 0.87 -9.11
C MET A 1 -14.05 0.13 -10.08
N ALA A 2 -12.93 0.73 -10.47
CA ALA A 2 -11.93 0.05 -11.28
C ALA A 2 -10.93 -0.69 -10.37
N VAL A 3 -10.33 -1.76 -10.88
CA VAL A 3 -9.15 -2.35 -10.24
C VAL A 3 -7.92 -1.62 -10.77
N LYS A 4 -7.18 -0.95 -9.89
CA LYS A 4 -5.93 -0.27 -10.22
C LYS A 4 -4.79 -1.28 -10.19
N PRO A 5 -4.16 -1.61 -11.33
CA PRO A 5 -2.98 -2.48 -11.32
C PRO A 5 -1.80 -1.75 -10.68
N PHE A 6 -0.83 -2.50 -10.18
CA PHE A 6 0.49 -1.95 -9.89
C PHE A 6 1.47 -2.21 -11.03
N THR A 7 2.49 -1.37 -11.10
CA THR A 7 3.69 -1.60 -11.90
C THR A 7 4.91 -1.67 -10.97
N THR A 8 5.95 -2.39 -11.38
CA THR A 8 7.24 -2.34 -10.68
C THR A 8 8.06 -1.20 -11.27
N THR A 9 8.35 -0.16 -10.49
CA THR A 9 9.10 1.02 -10.94
C THR A 9 10.60 0.90 -10.62
N PHE A 10 10.95 0.11 -9.61
CA PHE A 10 12.34 -0.18 -9.26
C PHE A 10 12.48 -1.61 -8.76
N ARG A 11 13.54 -2.30 -9.19
CA ARG A 11 13.95 -3.58 -8.60
C ARG A 11 15.45 -3.80 -8.74
N ALA A 12 16.17 -3.73 -7.63
CA ALA A 12 17.61 -4.03 -7.58
C ALA A 12 18.03 -4.31 -6.12
N ASP A 13 19.09 -5.10 -5.94
CA ASP A 13 19.78 -5.30 -4.65
C ASP A 13 18.88 -5.59 -3.45
N GLY A 14 17.88 -6.46 -3.63
CA GLY A 14 16.94 -6.84 -2.57
C GLY A 14 15.94 -5.73 -2.21
N VAL A 15 15.66 -4.83 -3.15
CA VAL A 15 14.64 -3.79 -3.01
C VAL A 15 13.71 -3.84 -4.21
N ARG A 16 12.42 -3.73 -3.95
CA ARG A 16 11.37 -3.67 -4.96
C ARG A 16 10.41 -2.54 -4.63
N VAL A 17 10.13 -1.67 -5.60
CA VAL A 17 9.15 -0.58 -5.49
C VAL A 17 8.02 -0.83 -6.47
N LEU A 18 6.81 -0.83 -5.94
CA LEU A 18 5.56 -1.00 -6.68
C LEU A 18 4.80 0.32 -6.70
N PHE A 19 4.08 0.57 -7.78
CA PHE A 19 3.42 1.84 -8.03
C PHE A 19 1.99 1.65 -8.54
N TRP A 20 1.03 2.31 -7.90
CA TRP A 20 -0.33 2.49 -8.40
C TRP A 20 -0.54 3.95 -8.78
N GLU A 21 -0.96 4.17 -10.03
CA GLU A 21 -1.16 5.50 -10.60
C GLU A 21 -2.59 5.99 -10.44
N GLY A 22 -2.74 7.24 -10.01
CA GLY A 22 -3.99 8.00 -9.99
C GLY A 22 -5.17 7.28 -9.33
N VAL A 23 -4.93 6.71 -8.15
CA VAL A 23 -5.91 5.98 -7.33
C VAL A 23 -6.94 6.96 -6.78
N THR A 24 -8.22 6.68 -7.06
CA THR A 24 -9.37 7.47 -6.58
C THR A 24 -10.08 6.79 -5.42
N GLU A 25 -10.99 7.51 -4.75
CA GLU A 25 -11.79 7.01 -3.62
C GLU A 25 -12.65 5.78 -3.94
N ASN A 26 -12.92 5.55 -5.23
CA ASN A 26 -13.79 4.49 -5.72
C ASN A 26 -13.02 3.31 -6.30
N ASP A 27 -11.69 3.32 -6.23
CA ASP A 27 -10.85 2.28 -6.81
C ASP A 27 -10.48 1.18 -5.81
N THR A 28 -10.22 -0.02 -6.33
CA THR A 28 -9.57 -1.08 -5.58
C THR A 28 -8.17 -1.28 -6.13
N CYS A 29 -7.15 -1.09 -5.30
CA CYS A 29 -5.79 -1.43 -5.67
C CYS A 29 -5.63 -2.95 -5.79
N ALA A 30 -5.02 -3.40 -6.88
CA ALA A 30 -4.67 -4.80 -7.07
C ALA A 30 -3.73 -5.26 -5.95
N PRO A 31 -3.99 -6.40 -5.29
CA PRO A 31 -3.16 -6.86 -4.19
C PRO A 31 -1.83 -7.41 -4.67
N VAL A 32 -0.80 -7.20 -3.86
CA VAL A 32 0.54 -7.73 -4.04
C VAL A 32 0.66 -9.01 -3.23
N ILE A 33 1.08 -10.10 -3.87
CA ILE A 33 1.53 -11.30 -3.16
C ILE A 33 2.99 -11.07 -2.74
N LEU A 34 3.24 -11.19 -1.44
CA LEU A 34 4.58 -11.11 -0.86
C LEU A 34 5.30 -12.46 -1.00
N MET A 35 6.60 -12.40 -1.31
CA MET A 35 7.44 -13.58 -1.44
C MET A 35 8.63 -13.53 -0.49
N GLY A 36 8.97 -14.66 0.13
CA GLY A 36 10.12 -14.76 1.03
C GLY A 36 9.99 -13.83 2.24
N LEU A 37 10.93 -12.89 2.37
CA LEU A 37 10.94 -11.89 3.46
C LEU A 37 10.36 -10.53 3.05
N GLU A 38 9.74 -10.43 1.87
CA GLU A 38 9.03 -9.21 1.49
C GLU A 38 7.99 -8.83 2.55
N GLY A 39 7.94 -7.55 2.90
CA GLY A 39 7.04 -7.03 3.93
C GLY A 39 7.58 -7.11 5.36
N ALA A 40 8.70 -7.80 5.60
CA ALA A 40 9.38 -7.73 6.90
C ALA A 40 9.93 -6.32 7.20
N VAL A 41 10.38 -5.63 6.15
CA VAL A 41 10.72 -4.20 6.15
C VAL A 41 10.09 -3.59 4.91
N GLY A 42 9.04 -2.81 5.08
CA GLY A 42 8.34 -2.14 3.99
C GLY A 42 7.89 -0.73 4.35
N ASP A 43 7.58 0.05 3.33
CA ASP A 43 7.09 1.42 3.44
C ASP A 43 5.98 1.67 2.41
N LEU A 44 4.90 2.33 2.85
CA LEU A 44 3.89 2.89 1.96
C LEU A 44 4.06 4.41 1.92
N GLN A 45 4.32 4.96 0.75
CA GLN A 45 4.29 6.39 0.46
C GLN A 45 3.08 6.73 -0.40
N ALA A 46 2.44 7.85 -0.09
CA ALA A 46 1.33 8.40 -0.85
C ALA A 46 1.58 9.88 -1.16
N VAL A 47 1.33 10.27 -2.41
CA VAL A 47 1.41 11.66 -2.89
C VAL A 47 0.19 12.00 -3.75
N GLY A 48 -0.09 13.28 -3.95
CA GLY A 48 -1.23 13.75 -4.74
C GLY A 48 -2.37 14.34 -3.91
N THR A 49 -3.57 14.34 -4.48
CA THR A 49 -4.74 14.99 -3.88
C THR A 49 -5.57 13.99 -3.07
N PHE A 50 -5.66 14.19 -1.76
CA PHE A 50 -6.43 13.31 -0.88
C PHE A 50 -7.93 13.59 -0.90
N GLY A 51 -8.37 14.80 -1.22
CA GLY A 51 -9.82 15.09 -1.33
C GLY A 51 -10.61 14.79 -0.04
N SER A 52 -10.01 15.05 1.14
CA SER A 52 -10.52 14.66 2.47
C SER A 52 -10.65 13.15 2.74
N ALA A 53 -10.07 12.32 1.86
CA ALA A 53 -9.94 10.89 2.05
C ALA A 53 -8.67 10.54 2.84
N SER A 54 -8.51 9.24 3.08
CA SER A 54 -7.25 8.67 3.53
C SER A 54 -6.89 7.48 2.66
N VAL A 55 -5.64 7.03 2.71
CA VAL A 55 -5.23 5.74 2.15
C VAL A 55 -4.66 4.88 3.26
N ALA A 56 -5.31 3.75 3.47
CA ALA A 56 -4.85 2.73 4.40
C ALA A 56 -3.97 1.70 3.71
N LEU A 57 -3.13 1.01 4.48
CA LEU A 57 -2.51 -0.23 4.03
C LEU A 57 -3.25 -1.41 4.65
N GLN A 58 -3.64 -2.38 3.83
CA GLN A 58 -4.33 -3.58 4.28
C GLN A 58 -3.55 -4.83 3.94
N GLY A 59 -3.72 -5.88 4.74
CA GLY A 59 -3.17 -7.20 4.49
C GLY A 59 -4.21 -8.32 4.60
N SER A 60 -3.93 -9.45 3.94
CA SER A 60 -4.80 -10.63 3.91
C SER A 60 -3.99 -11.92 3.87
N ASN A 61 -4.51 -12.97 4.50
CA ASN A 61 -3.98 -14.34 4.44
C ASN A 61 -4.90 -15.32 3.68
N ASP A 62 -6.17 -14.97 3.47
CA ASP A 62 -7.15 -15.77 2.75
C ASP A 62 -7.49 -15.20 1.36
N GLN A 63 -6.84 -14.09 0.99
CA GLN A 63 -7.00 -13.37 -0.28
C GLN A 63 -8.39 -12.76 -0.49
N ALA A 64 -9.24 -12.76 0.54
CA ALA A 64 -10.63 -12.33 0.46
C ALA A 64 -10.96 -11.30 1.56
N THR A 65 -10.54 -11.57 2.79
CA THR A 65 -10.73 -10.68 3.93
C THR A 65 -9.46 -9.89 4.19
N TYR A 66 -9.60 -8.55 4.26
CA TYR A 66 -8.49 -7.62 4.40
C TYR A 66 -8.62 -6.87 5.73
N ALA A 67 -7.55 -6.88 6.51
CA ALA A 67 -7.43 -6.15 7.77
C ALA A 67 -6.46 -4.97 7.60
N ALA A 68 -6.66 -3.91 8.38
CA ALA A 68 -5.69 -2.81 8.44
C ALA A 68 -4.34 -3.33 8.96
N LEU A 69 -3.24 -2.89 8.33
CA LEU A 69 -1.91 -3.06 8.87
C LEU A 69 -1.57 -1.88 9.77
N ASN A 70 -0.75 -2.16 10.78
CA ASN A 70 -0.26 -1.15 11.70
C ASN A 70 1.17 -0.74 11.33
N ASP A 71 1.53 0.48 11.70
CA ASP A 71 2.89 0.98 11.64
C ASP A 71 3.76 0.41 12.78
N GLN A 72 5.00 0.88 12.87
CA GLN A 72 5.95 0.45 13.90
C GLN A 72 5.59 0.92 15.32
N ASN A 73 4.64 1.86 15.46
CA ASN A 73 4.15 2.36 16.73
C ASN A 73 2.90 1.60 17.21
N GLY A 74 2.34 0.76 16.34
CA GLY A 74 1.14 -0.03 16.61
C GLY A 74 -0.16 0.67 16.19
N ASP A 75 -0.07 1.84 15.53
CA ASP A 75 -1.22 2.58 15.03
C ASP A 75 -1.60 2.08 13.62
N ALA A 76 -2.89 2.06 13.29
CA ALA A 76 -3.33 1.65 11.97
C ALA A 76 -2.82 2.64 10.90
N ILE A 77 -2.23 2.11 9.83
CA ILE A 77 -1.74 2.93 8.72
C ILE A 77 -2.93 3.51 7.98
N ALA A 78 -3.08 4.83 8.06
CA ALA A 78 -4.09 5.62 7.35
C ALA A 78 -3.55 7.02 7.08
N LEU A 79 -2.91 7.20 5.92
CA LEU A 79 -2.35 8.50 5.52
C LEU A 79 -3.50 9.40 5.08
N SER A 80 -3.62 10.60 5.63
CA SER A 80 -4.66 11.60 5.29
C SER A 80 -4.10 12.84 4.57
N ALA A 81 -2.78 12.83 4.32
CA ALA A 81 -2.03 13.82 3.58
C ALA A 81 -0.81 13.13 2.96
N GLU A 82 -0.10 13.84 2.08
CA GLU A 82 1.13 13.33 1.50
C GLU A 82 2.14 12.96 2.60
N GLY A 83 2.76 11.79 2.45
CA GLY A 83 3.63 11.24 3.48
C GLY A 83 3.90 9.76 3.26
N ALA A 84 4.52 9.15 4.27
CA ALA A 84 4.87 7.74 4.24
C ALA A 84 4.76 7.10 5.63
N ALA A 85 4.64 5.78 5.66
CA ALA A 85 4.61 4.99 6.88
C ALA A 85 5.33 3.65 6.68
N ASP A 86 6.33 3.43 7.51
CA ASP A 86 7.03 2.15 7.63
C ASP A 86 6.14 1.10 8.32
N PHE A 87 6.25 -0.14 7.87
CA PHE A 87 5.51 -1.28 8.42
C PHE A 87 6.36 -2.56 8.41
N SER A 88 5.90 -3.53 9.19
CA SER A 88 6.38 -4.91 9.17
C SER A 88 5.20 -5.85 9.25
N THR A 89 5.15 -6.86 8.38
CA THR A 89 4.03 -7.80 8.32
C THR A 89 4.46 -9.17 7.83
N ALA A 90 3.70 -10.18 8.26
CA ALA A 90 3.78 -11.55 7.77
C ALA A 90 2.57 -11.93 6.90
N MET A 91 1.70 -10.97 6.54
CA MET A 91 0.53 -11.22 5.71
C MET A 91 0.94 -11.69 4.31
N LEU A 92 0.22 -12.66 3.73
CA LEU A 92 0.50 -13.19 2.38
C LEU A 92 0.31 -12.12 1.29
N GLN A 93 -0.76 -11.33 1.42
CA GLN A 93 -1.10 -10.27 0.48
C GLN A 93 -1.17 -8.94 1.18
N ILE A 94 -0.75 -7.88 0.49
CA ILE A 94 -0.97 -6.50 0.92
C ILE A 94 -1.48 -5.63 -0.22
N ARG A 95 -2.25 -4.60 0.11
CA ARG A 95 -2.73 -3.60 -0.85
C ARG A 95 -2.97 -2.25 -0.18
N PRO A 96 -2.73 -1.14 -0.87
CA PRO A 96 -3.32 0.13 -0.47
C PRO A 96 -4.85 0.09 -0.59
N HIS A 97 -5.53 0.87 0.23
CA HIS A 97 -6.97 0.98 0.23
C HIS A 97 -7.38 2.44 0.44
N PRO A 98 -7.82 3.15 -0.61
CA PRO A 98 -8.39 4.48 -0.43
C PRO A 98 -9.70 4.39 0.35
N THR A 99 -9.94 5.33 1.26
CA THR A 99 -11.11 5.34 2.14
C THR A 99 -11.83 6.68 2.08
N GLY A 100 -13.05 6.67 1.55
CA GLY A 100 -13.98 7.81 1.59
C GLY A 100 -13.52 9.02 0.77
N GLY A 101 -14.05 10.19 1.10
CA GLY A 101 -13.71 11.46 0.45
C GLY A 101 -14.31 11.64 -0.95
N SER A 102 -13.83 12.66 -1.65
CA SER A 102 -14.21 12.97 -3.03
C SER A 102 -13.08 13.65 -3.77
N SER A 103 -12.93 13.40 -5.07
CA SER A 103 -11.86 14.00 -5.90
C SER A 103 -10.46 13.58 -5.45
N GLN A 104 -10.32 12.34 -5.00
CA GLN A 104 -9.03 11.76 -4.66
C GLN A 104 -8.28 11.38 -5.95
N ASP A 105 -7.01 11.71 -6.01
CA ASP A 105 -6.10 11.36 -7.11
C ASP A 105 -4.72 11.15 -6.50
N LEU A 106 -4.43 9.89 -6.13
CA LEU A 106 -3.22 9.51 -5.42
C LEU A 106 -2.29 8.63 -6.24
N ASP A 107 -1.02 8.95 -6.13
CA ASP A 107 0.08 8.12 -6.57
C ASP A 107 0.67 7.39 -5.36
N LEU A 108 0.64 6.05 -5.40
CA LEU A 108 0.98 5.21 -4.26
C LEU A 108 2.21 4.37 -4.55
N TYR A 109 3.23 4.49 -3.71
CA TYR A 109 4.47 3.75 -3.81
C TYR A 109 4.59 2.78 -2.63
N LEU A 110 4.89 1.53 -2.93
CA LEU A 110 5.12 0.50 -1.92
C LEU A 110 6.53 -0.04 -2.09
N CYS A 111 7.41 0.29 -1.16
CA CYS A 111 8.77 -0.22 -1.11
C CYS A 111 8.82 -1.47 -0.23
N LEU A 112 9.42 -2.54 -0.73
CA LEU A 112 9.62 -3.81 -0.03
C LEU A 112 11.09 -4.16 -0.06
N ARG A 113 11.64 -4.54 1.09
CA ARG A 113 12.95 -5.19 1.17
C ARG A 113 12.77 -6.70 0.98
N GLU A 114 13.50 -7.26 0.03
CA GLU A 114 13.60 -8.69 -0.22
C GLU A 114 14.74 -9.27 0.64
N GLY A 115 14.55 -10.46 1.20
CA GLY A 115 15.63 -11.19 1.88
C GLY A 115 16.74 -11.55 0.89
N ARG A 116 18.00 -11.31 1.26
CA ARG A 116 19.17 -11.74 0.47
C ARG A 116 19.41 -13.24 0.58
#